data_AF-A0A7X7D3J4-F1
#
_entry.id   AF-A0A7X7D3J4-F1
#
_cell.length_a   1.000
_cell.length_b   1.000
_cell.length_c   1.000
_cell.angle_alpha   90.00
_cell.angle_beta   90.00
_cell.angle_gamma   90.00
#
_symmetry.space_group_name_H-M   'P 1'
#
loop_
_entity.id
_entity.type
_entity.pdbx_description
1 polymer ?
#
loop_
_entity_poly.entity_id
_entity_poly.type
_entity_poly.pdbx_seq_one_letter_code
_entity_poly.pdbx_strand_id
1 'polypeptide(L)'
;MPVQSTPASTRLRRRRRFLGALPVVLASWVALSGLPIQPAPVGPGTLHTSEHVLTASGTARSGSAKPESVSSGWTTSVEVEAGTQAVGVSWTGAERGEVEIRGLTSEGWTEWMHVHGNPDDGPDDAGEVAGDLVWFGGDGIDSVELEVESGTLRDLTLEAMRYERAEPTAFQTALVPAAGAADTKPSILPRSEWTSKGWASSNEDCENGPIYAEGGVKFAVVHHTVNANTYSKSEVPGMLSAIYQFHTGTRGWCDIAYNFVIDRFGRTWEARTDSMKGAVVGGHAAGFNTNSVGVSFLGQHQEGESSFTAVKPTDAQLTAAGKVIGWKLGTSGNPATGTVTITTTTDETTRKVDRVSGHRDVGSTSCPGNLLYSQLSTIRSTATPIAESTTPTVPPSTTSTSSTTSTSMPAVPSKPLGPFDTPRQLVDQSYRDLLRRAPNVNELNLASAAIAGGQKAEVFLANLVNGDEANRNVRQPIRLYSAYFLRNPDHAGLEYWIEKRRAGWSIDRISTEFAAAPEFRNRYGSLSDGEFVDLVYRNVLDRSPDQKGRAHWVGELAGGYGRGKMMIGFSESPEYIDNTAGGVSVVALYDGMVNASVPAGTYDYLVPRLAEGKTDDSGVARFFMNKPEYHARFD
;
A
#
# COMPACT_ATOMS: atom_id res chain seq x y z
N MET A 1 52.09 -3.33 74.25
CA MET A 1 51.38 -4.62 74.16
C MET A 1 51.49 -5.09 72.71
N PRO A 2 52.18 -6.21 72.44
CA PRO A 2 52.57 -6.58 71.06
C PRO A 2 51.89 -7.87 70.53
N VAL A 3 52.15 -8.15 69.25
CA VAL A 3 52.13 -9.46 68.52
C VAL A 3 50.74 -9.97 68.05
N GLN A 4 50.39 -9.99 66.74
CA GLN A 4 50.81 -10.82 65.58
C GLN A 4 50.26 -12.27 65.51
N SER A 5 49.84 -12.63 64.28
CA SER A 5 49.96 -13.92 63.57
C SER A 5 48.87 -15.03 63.68
N THR A 6 48.36 -15.40 62.48
CA THR A 6 47.79 -16.70 62.04
C THR A 6 48.74 -17.88 62.32
N PRO A 7 48.33 -19.17 62.51
CA PRO A 7 47.98 -20.04 61.37
C PRO A 7 47.15 -21.36 61.63
N ALA A 8 46.84 -22.06 60.52
CA ALA A 8 46.92 -23.52 60.26
C ALA A 8 46.00 -24.59 60.93
N SER A 9 45.18 -25.21 60.07
CA SER A 9 45.23 -26.64 59.68
C SER A 9 44.62 -27.78 60.53
N THR A 10 43.78 -28.57 59.84
CA THR A 10 43.59 -30.04 59.86
C THR A 10 43.26 -30.81 61.16
N ARG A 11 42.13 -31.56 61.14
CA ARG A 11 42.14 -33.04 61.07
C ARG A 11 40.75 -33.67 60.87
N LEU A 12 40.77 -34.72 60.04
CA LEU A 12 39.69 -35.63 59.67
C LEU A 12 39.07 -36.40 60.85
N ARG A 13 37.76 -36.69 60.77
CA ARG A 13 37.23 -38.01 61.12
C ARG A 13 36.26 -38.52 60.06
N ARG A 14 36.66 -39.64 59.45
CA ARG A 14 35.85 -40.50 58.57
C ARG A 14 34.57 -40.96 59.27
N ARG A 15 33.42 -40.87 58.61
CA ARG A 15 32.35 -41.89 58.72
C ARG A 15 31.76 -42.23 57.34
N ARG A 16 31.81 -43.54 57.12
CA ARG A 16 31.32 -44.43 56.06
C ARG A 16 30.26 -43.92 55.08
N ARG A 17 30.50 -44.27 53.82
CA ARG A 17 29.54 -44.30 52.69
C ARG A 17 28.27 -45.08 53.05
N PHE A 18 27.12 -44.54 52.64
CA PHE A 18 26.02 -45.33 52.08
C PHE A 18 25.53 -44.60 50.83
N LEU A 19 25.55 -45.32 49.70
CA LEU A 19 24.96 -44.90 48.44
C LEU A 19 23.43 -44.88 48.59
N GLY A 20 22.82 -43.75 48.27
CA GLY A 20 21.40 -43.64 47.94
C GLY A 20 21.28 -42.72 46.74
N ALA A 21 20.92 -43.28 45.58
CA ALA A 21 20.71 -42.53 44.35
C ALA A 21 19.49 -41.60 44.53
N LEU A 22 19.70 -40.30 44.34
CA LEU A 22 18.64 -39.28 44.24
C LEU A 22 18.62 -38.79 42.79
N PRO A 23 17.47 -38.81 42.08
CA PRO A 23 17.37 -38.23 40.76
C PRO A 23 17.49 -36.71 40.88
N VAL A 24 18.46 -36.14 40.16
CA VAL A 24 18.60 -34.70 39.96
C VAL A 24 17.44 -34.24 39.09
N VAL A 25 16.43 -33.64 39.70
CA VAL A 25 15.47 -32.80 38.98
C VAL A 25 16.18 -31.46 38.74
N LEU A 26 16.71 -31.28 37.54
CA LEU A 26 17.09 -29.95 37.04
C LEU A 26 15.80 -29.12 36.92
N ALA A 27 15.52 -28.32 37.94
CA ALA A 27 14.56 -27.23 37.83
C ALA A 27 15.18 -26.15 36.95
N SER A 28 14.94 -26.24 35.64
CA SER A 28 15.13 -25.13 34.72
C SER A 28 14.13 -24.04 35.10
N TRP A 29 14.55 -23.09 35.92
CA TRP A 29 13.94 -21.76 35.96
C TRP A 29 14.22 -21.11 34.62
N VAL A 30 13.37 -21.37 33.63
CA VAL A 30 13.21 -20.44 32.52
C VAL A 30 12.58 -19.21 33.13
N ALA A 31 13.38 -18.17 33.34
CA ALA A 31 12.85 -16.83 33.46
C ALA A 31 12.01 -16.60 32.19
N LEU A 32 10.69 -16.69 32.31
CA LEU A 32 9.76 -16.12 31.35
C LEU A 32 10.06 -14.62 31.34
N SER A 33 11.00 -14.21 30.50
CA SER A 33 11.13 -12.83 30.09
C SER A 33 9.87 -12.56 29.30
N GLY A 34 8.94 -11.83 29.92
CA GLY A 34 7.66 -11.48 29.29
C GLY A 34 7.94 -10.87 27.92
N LEU A 35 7.46 -11.52 26.86
CA LEU A 35 7.42 -10.89 25.55
C LEU A 35 6.58 -9.62 25.69
N PRO A 36 7.09 -8.45 25.24
CA PRO A 36 6.36 -7.22 25.42
C PRO A 36 5.03 -7.31 24.68
N ILE A 37 3.93 -7.08 25.40
CA ILE A 37 2.62 -6.89 24.81
C ILE A 37 2.67 -5.54 24.06
N GLN A 38 2.32 -5.52 22.78
CA GLN A 38 2.26 -4.36 21.90
C GLN A 38 0.83 -4.10 21.43
N PRO A 39 0.44 -2.85 21.16
CA PRO A 39 -0.88 -2.54 20.60
C PRO A 39 -1.11 -3.23 19.23
N ALA A 40 -2.34 -3.67 18.97
CA ALA A 40 -2.74 -4.20 17.65
C ALA A 40 -2.58 -3.14 16.54
N PRO A 41 -2.37 -3.52 15.27
CA PRO A 41 -2.34 -2.57 14.15
C PRO A 41 -3.65 -1.78 14.13
N VAL A 42 -3.55 -0.46 14.24
CA VAL A 42 -4.71 0.43 14.21
C VAL A 42 -4.85 0.97 12.78
N GLY A 43 -6.09 1.10 12.30
CA GLY A 43 -6.35 1.74 11.02
C GLY A 43 -5.81 3.19 10.98
N PRO A 44 -5.89 3.85 9.83
CA PRO A 44 -5.40 5.22 9.70
C PRO A 44 -6.15 6.13 10.68
N GLY A 45 -5.42 7.07 11.27
CA GLY A 45 -5.98 8.10 12.14
C GLY A 45 -6.74 9.17 11.35
N THR A 46 -7.24 10.16 12.07
CA THR A 46 -8.01 11.27 11.50
C THR A 46 -7.14 12.53 11.44
N LEU A 47 -7.04 13.15 10.27
CA LEU A 47 -6.40 14.46 10.12
C LEU A 47 -7.47 15.55 10.19
N HIS A 48 -7.33 16.45 11.15
CA HIS A 48 -8.12 17.68 11.28
C HIS A 48 -7.33 18.84 10.70
N THR A 49 -8.01 19.76 10.00
CA THR A 49 -7.36 20.91 9.35
C THR A 49 -8.10 22.21 9.65
N SER A 50 -7.36 23.31 9.75
CA SER A 50 -7.91 24.66 9.77
C SER A 50 -7.08 25.61 8.90
N GLU A 51 -7.75 26.35 8.04
CA GLU A 51 -7.13 27.32 7.13
C GLU A 51 -7.26 28.75 7.68
N HIS A 52 -6.16 29.50 7.54
CA HIS A 52 -6.04 30.89 7.94
C HIS A 52 -5.52 31.72 6.76
N VAL A 53 -6.28 32.72 6.33
CA VAL A 53 -5.85 33.65 5.28
C VAL A 53 -5.09 34.80 5.94
N LEU A 54 -3.85 35.03 5.49
CA LEU A 54 -2.95 36.03 6.04
C LEU A 54 -3.06 37.33 5.22
N THR A 55 -3.36 38.41 5.92
CA THR A 55 -3.65 39.74 5.34
C THR A 55 -2.64 40.75 5.87
N ALA A 56 -2.45 41.88 5.19
CA ALA A 56 -1.51 42.91 5.65
C ALA A 56 -1.87 43.48 7.05
N SER A 57 -3.12 43.29 7.48
CA SER A 57 -3.66 43.73 8.77
C SER A 57 -3.66 42.64 9.87
N GLY A 58 -3.18 41.42 9.59
CA GLY A 58 -3.22 40.28 10.51
C GLY A 58 -3.94 39.06 9.90
N THR A 59 -4.77 38.36 10.66
CA THR A 59 -5.45 37.12 10.23
C THR A 59 -6.95 37.32 9.93
N ALA A 60 -7.44 36.69 8.86
CA ALA A 60 -8.86 36.65 8.52
C ALA A 60 -9.36 35.19 8.40
N ARG A 61 -10.65 34.95 8.68
CA ARG A 61 -11.29 33.65 8.45
C ARG A 61 -11.57 33.45 6.95
N SER A 62 -11.34 32.22 6.47
CA SER A 62 -11.59 31.77 5.09
C SER A 62 -13.01 32.17 4.62
N GLY A 63 -13.10 32.74 3.41
CA GLY A 63 -14.35 33.15 2.76
C GLY A 63 -14.74 34.64 2.85
N SER A 64 -13.93 35.50 3.48
CA SER A 64 -14.24 36.95 3.64
C SER A 64 -13.12 37.94 3.26
N ALA A 65 -11.91 37.45 2.98
CA ALA A 65 -10.75 38.28 2.69
C ALA A 65 -10.66 38.65 1.19
N LYS A 66 -10.26 39.88 0.89
CA LYS A 66 -9.87 40.28 -0.48
C LYS A 66 -8.45 39.78 -0.77
N PRO A 67 -8.12 39.50 -2.04
CA PRO A 67 -6.75 39.17 -2.42
C PRO A 67 -5.78 40.25 -1.97
N GLU A 68 -4.73 39.87 -1.26
CA GLU A 68 -3.77 40.80 -0.67
C GLU A 68 -2.34 40.26 -0.80
N SER A 69 -1.36 41.17 -0.81
CA SER A 69 0.05 40.82 -0.93
C SER A 69 0.79 41.24 0.33
N VAL A 70 1.68 40.37 0.79
CA VAL A 70 2.65 40.66 1.85
C VAL A 70 4.06 40.56 1.28
N SER A 71 5.00 41.32 1.82
CA SER A 71 6.36 41.43 1.28
C SER A 71 7.40 41.22 2.39
N SER A 72 8.67 41.07 1.99
CA SER A 72 9.83 40.95 2.87
C SER A 72 9.77 41.88 4.10
N GLY A 73 10.02 41.31 5.29
CA GLY A 73 9.97 41.97 6.60
C GLY A 73 8.57 42.02 7.24
N TRP A 74 7.55 41.47 6.57
CA TRP A 74 6.23 41.31 7.17
C TRP A 74 6.21 40.13 8.13
N THR A 75 5.59 40.30 9.30
CA THR A 75 5.47 39.26 10.33
C THR A 75 4.03 39.17 10.87
N THR A 76 3.63 37.99 11.31
CA THR A 76 2.37 37.77 12.02
C THR A 76 2.48 36.63 13.03
N SER A 77 1.58 36.61 14.00
CA SER A 77 1.30 35.43 14.82
C SER A 77 -0.13 34.93 14.58
N VAL A 78 -0.30 33.61 14.61
CA VAL A 78 -1.56 32.92 14.35
C VAL A 78 -1.78 31.88 15.44
N GLU A 79 -2.83 32.06 16.24
CA GLU A 79 -3.28 31.00 17.16
C GLU A 79 -3.88 29.85 16.34
N VAL A 80 -3.43 28.64 16.60
CA VAL A 80 -3.88 27.41 15.94
C VAL A 80 -4.56 26.49 16.95
N GLU A 81 -5.17 25.40 16.48
CA GLU A 81 -5.72 24.40 17.40
C GLU A 81 -4.57 23.80 18.24
N ALA A 82 -4.78 23.69 19.56
CA ALA A 82 -3.78 23.15 20.46
C ALA A 82 -3.38 21.72 20.05
N GLY A 83 -2.06 21.47 20.05
CA GLY A 83 -1.49 20.22 19.58
C GLY A 83 -1.47 20.08 18.05
N THR A 84 -1.54 21.18 17.29
CA THR A 84 -1.29 21.17 15.84
C THR A 84 0.11 20.64 15.57
N GLN A 85 0.25 19.67 14.66
CA GLN A 85 1.52 18.96 14.45
C GLN A 85 2.20 19.35 13.13
N ALA A 86 1.43 19.86 12.17
CA ALA A 86 1.97 20.32 10.90
C ALA A 86 1.33 21.63 10.48
N VAL A 87 2.10 22.44 9.75
CA VAL A 87 1.60 23.68 9.15
C VAL A 87 2.09 23.74 7.70
N GLY A 88 1.13 23.88 6.78
CA GLY A 88 1.40 24.19 5.37
C GLY A 88 1.30 25.69 5.16
N VAL A 89 2.26 26.27 4.46
CA VAL A 89 2.20 27.68 4.03
C VAL A 89 2.19 27.69 2.51
N SER A 90 1.30 28.48 1.92
CA SER A 90 1.22 28.60 0.46
C SER A 90 0.83 29.99 0.00
N TRP A 91 1.19 30.35 -1.23
CA TRP A 91 0.81 31.58 -1.89
C TRP A 91 0.52 31.33 -3.36
N THR A 92 -0.28 32.22 -3.94
CA THR A 92 -0.61 32.20 -5.37
C THR A 92 0.51 32.84 -6.18
N GLY A 93 0.86 32.20 -7.29
CA GLY A 93 1.92 32.61 -8.22
C GLY A 93 3.19 31.76 -8.07
N ALA A 94 3.93 31.64 -9.18
CA ALA A 94 5.22 30.93 -9.24
C ALA A 94 6.40 31.79 -8.78
N GLU A 95 6.13 32.98 -8.21
CA GLU A 95 7.17 33.86 -7.70
C GLU A 95 7.88 33.19 -6.52
N ARG A 96 9.21 33.08 -6.63
CA ARG A 96 10.05 32.61 -5.53
C ARG A 96 9.84 33.52 -4.31
N GLY A 97 9.52 32.88 -3.21
CA GLY A 97 9.26 33.50 -1.92
C GLY A 97 9.83 32.63 -0.83
N GLU A 98 10.31 33.28 0.22
CA GLU A 98 10.90 32.64 1.38
C GLU A 98 10.15 33.09 2.63
N VAL A 99 9.72 32.10 3.40
CA VAL A 99 8.99 32.30 4.64
C VAL A 99 9.73 31.58 5.74
N GLU A 100 9.95 32.25 6.87
CA GLU A 100 10.34 31.57 8.10
C GLU A 100 9.13 31.38 9.00
N ILE A 101 9.05 30.22 9.64
CA ILE A 101 7.98 29.83 10.54
C ILE A 101 8.54 29.24 11.83
N ARG A 102 7.97 29.59 12.97
CA ARG A 102 8.20 28.91 14.24
C ARG A 102 6.91 28.68 14.98
N GLY A 103 6.92 27.72 15.90
CA GLY A 103 5.74 27.29 16.63
C GLY A 103 5.94 27.42 18.13
N LEU A 104 4.87 27.74 18.84
CA LEU A 104 4.86 27.79 20.29
C LEU A 104 4.51 26.41 20.84
N THR A 105 5.49 25.74 21.43
CA THR A 105 5.31 24.47 22.15
C THR A 105 5.11 24.73 23.64
N SER A 106 4.85 23.67 24.41
CA SER A 106 4.82 23.75 25.88
C SER A 106 6.17 24.15 26.51
N GLU A 107 7.29 23.96 25.80
CA GLU A 107 8.64 24.34 26.25
C GLU A 107 9.05 25.75 25.78
N GLY A 108 8.22 26.40 24.96
CA GLY A 108 8.47 27.70 24.36
C GLY A 108 8.53 27.66 22.84
N TRP A 109 8.99 28.75 22.25
CA TRP A 109 9.11 28.88 20.80
C TRP A 109 10.19 27.95 20.25
N THR A 110 9.86 27.24 19.17
CA THR A 110 10.86 26.52 18.38
C THR A 110 11.83 27.49 17.72
N GLU A 111 12.93 26.95 17.20
CA GLU A 111 13.74 27.70 16.23
C GLU A 111 12.91 28.02 14.98
N TRP A 112 13.32 29.08 14.28
CA TRP A 112 12.76 29.46 12.98
C TRP A 112 13.10 28.38 11.95
N MET A 113 12.10 27.98 11.17
CA MET A 113 12.23 26.99 10.10
C MET A 113 11.93 27.68 8.79
N HIS A 114 12.79 27.43 7.81
CA HIS A 114 12.67 28.06 6.51
C HIS A 114 11.78 27.22 5.59
N VAL A 115 10.83 27.88 4.92
CA VAL A 115 9.85 27.34 3.98
C VAL A 115 10.12 27.95 2.61
N HIS A 116 10.51 27.09 1.68
CA HIS A 116 10.84 27.47 0.30
C HIS A 116 9.66 27.18 -0.63
N GLY A 117 9.19 28.17 -1.39
CA GLY A 117 8.28 27.91 -2.50
C GLY A 117 9.04 27.70 -3.81
N ASN A 118 9.18 26.45 -4.25
CA ASN A 118 9.83 26.13 -5.52
C ASN A 118 8.80 25.79 -6.62
N PRO A 119 8.71 26.58 -7.71
CA PRO A 119 7.78 26.29 -8.81
C PRO A 119 8.14 25.04 -9.62
N ASP A 120 9.37 24.53 -9.53
CA ASP A 120 9.78 23.30 -10.25
C ASP A 120 9.29 22.00 -9.57
N ASP A 121 8.77 22.11 -8.34
CA ASP A 121 8.28 20.99 -7.54
C ASP A 121 6.78 20.83 -7.78
N GLY A 122 6.38 19.88 -8.65
CA GLY A 122 4.96 19.56 -8.87
C GLY A 122 4.62 18.67 -10.07
N PRO A 123 3.31 18.41 -10.28
CA PRO A 123 2.74 17.90 -11.53
C PRO A 123 3.14 18.75 -12.74
N ASP A 124 3.13 18.14 -13.92
CA ASP A 124 3.59 18.79 -15.17
C ASP A 124 2.68 19.95 -15.63
N ASP A 125 1.44 19.99 -15.13
CA ASP A 125 0.35 20.91 -15.46
C ASP A 125 -0.15 21.72 -14.26
N ALA A 126 0.55 21.67 -13.12
CA ALA A 126 0.07 22.29 -11.90
C ALA A 126 -0.06 23.81 -12.02
N GLY A 127 -1.17 24.33 -11.50
CA GLY A 127 -1.35 25.76 -11.27
C GLY A 127 -0.30 26.33 -10.32
N GLU A 128 -0.09 27.64 -10.39
CA GLU A 128 0.95 28.36 -9.66
C GLU A 128 0.63 28.50 -8.16
N VAL A 129 0.69 27.42 -7.39
CA VAL A 129 0.67 27.47 -5.91
C VAL A 129 2.01 26.98 -5.38
N ALA A 130 2.78 27.93 -4.84
CA ALA A 130 4.07 27.69 -4.21
C ALA A 130 3.91 27.61 -2.69
N GLY A 131 4.76 26.82 -2.03
CA GLY A 131 4.70 26.60 -0.59
C GLY A 131 5.30 25.26 -0.17
N ASP A 132 5.50 25.09 1.14
CA ASP A 132 5.96 23.85 1.76
C ASP A 132 5.27 23.61 3.11
N LEU A 133 5.48 22.41 3.66
CA LEU A 133 4.93 21.93 4.91
C LEU A 133 6.02 21.77 5.97
N VAL A 134 5.76 22.26 7.17
CA VAL A 134 6.61 22.05 8.35
C VAL A 134 5.92 21.13 9.36
N TRP A 135 6.66 20.10 9.82
CA TRP A 135 6.24 19.22 10.92
C TRP A 135 6.90 19.63 12.24
N PHE A 136 6.08 19.94 13.24
CA PHE A 136 6.48 20.40 14.58
C PHE A 136 6.67 19.28 15.60
N GLY A 137 6.30 18.04 15.26
CA GLY A 137 6.43 16.89 16.17
C GLY A 137 5.14 16.51 16.88
N GLY A 138 5.18 15.37 17.56
CA GLY A 138 4.01 14.73 18.16
C GLY A 138 3.31 15.53 19.26
N ASP A 139 4.06 16.34 20.03
CA ASP A 139 3.52 17.19 21.09
C ASP A 139 2.77 18.42 20.53
N GLY A 140 3.05 18.77 19.28
CA GLY A 140 2.41 19.85 18.55
C GLY A 140 2.70 21.25 19.10
N ILE A 141 1.97 22.22 18.55
CA ILE A 141 2.08 23.64 18.84
C ILE A 141 0.68 24.25 19.03
N ASP A 142 0.64 25.38 19.72
CA ASP A 142 -0.60 26.12 20.00
C ASP A 142 -0.68 27.45 19.23
N SER A 143 0.47 27.97 18.79
CA SER A 143 0.56 29.21 18.02
C SER A 143 1.71 29.12 17.01
N VAL A 144 1.58 29.86 15.93
CA VAL A 144 2.58 29.99 14.87
C VAL A 144 3.01 31.44 14.77
N GLU A 145 4.29 31.68 14.61
CA GLU A 145 4.81 32.96 14.13
C GLU A 145 5.43 32.76 12.75
N LEU A 146 5.18 33.72 11.87
CA LEU A 146 5.57 33.67 10.48
C LEU A 146 6.19 35.00 10.07
N GLU A 147 7.32 34.94 9.36
CA GLU A 147 8.03 36.07 8.77
C GLU A 147 8.25 35.83 7.28
N VAL A 148 7.95 36.82 6.45
CA VAL A 148 8.34 36.79 5.03
C VAL A 148 9.77 37.31 4.94
N GLU A 149 10.73 36.43 4.67
CA GLU A 149 12.13 36.82 4.51
C GLU A 149 12.35 37.52 3.17
N SER A 150 11.83 36.95 2.08
CA SER A 150 12.05 37.48 0.74
C SER A 150 10.86 37.24 -0.21
N GLY A 151 10.77 38.08 -1.24
CA GLY A 151 9.70 38.04 -2.23
C GLY A 151 8.46 38.90 -1.90
N THR A 152 7.45 38.81 -2.75
CA THR A 152 6.11 39.37 -2.54
C THR A 152 5.10 38.26 -2.75
N LEU A 153 4.42 37.86 -1.68
CA LEU A 153 3.57 36.69 -1.65
C LEU A 153 2.12 37.13 -1.76
N ARG A 154 1.40 36.59 -2.74
CA ARG A 154 -0.02 36.88 -2.96
C ARG A 154 -0.87 35.80 -2.32
N ASP A 155 -1.93 36.20 -1.63
CA ASP A 155 -2.91 35.27 -1.06
C ASP A 155 -2.23 34.23 -0.16
N LEU A 156 -1.34 34.72 0.72
CA LEU A 156 -0.61 33.88 1.65
C LEU A 156 -1.58 33.20 2.61
N THR A 157 -1.56 31.88 2.64
CA THR A 157 -2.41 31.04 3.49
C THR A 157 -1.57 30.16 4.38
N LEU A 158 -2.10 29.90 5.58
CA LEU A 158 -1.57 28.95 6.54
C LEU A 158 -2.63 27.87 6.80
N GLU A 159 -2.30 26.61 6.54
CA GLU A 159 -3.13 25.46 6.88
C GLU A 159 -2.51 24.72 8.06
N ALA A 160 -3.16 24.79 9.22
CA ALA A 160 -2.78 24.03 10.40
C ALA A 160 -3.41 22.63 10.36
N MET A 161 -2.63 21.61 10.74
CA MET A 161 -3.04 20.21 10.65
C MET A 161 -2.73 19.46 11.96
N ARG A 162 -3.74 18.81 12.51
CA ARG A 162 -3.64 17.99 13.72
C ARG A 162 -4.04 16.55 13.42
N TYR A 163 -3.12 15.62 13.60
CA TYR A 163 -3.40 14.21 13.36
C TYR A 163 -3.74 13.49 14.66
N GLU A 164 -4.99 13.08 14.77
CA GLU A 164 -5.46 12.21 15.83
C GLU A 164 -5.18 10.76 15.44
N ARG A 165 -4.23 10.14 16.15
CA ARG A 165 -3.96 8.71 15.96
C ARG A 165 -5.19 7.90 16.30
N ALA A 166 -5.42 6.86 15.50
CA ALA A 166 -6.37 5.84 15.91
C ALA A 166 -5.80 5.12 17.13
N GLU A 167 -6.59 5.05 18.20
CA GLU A 167 -6.19 4.36 19.43
C GLU A 167 -6.41 2.85 19.30
N PRO A 168 -5.42 2.03 19.66
CA PRO A 168 -5.56 0.58 19.64
C PRO A 168 -6.62 0.15 20.66
N THR A 169 -7.68 -0.48 20.18
CA THR A 169 -8.73 -1.06 21.04
C THR A 169 -8.34 -2.42 21.63
N ALA A 170 -7.17 -2.96 21.24
CA ALA A 170 -6.64 -4.24 21.71
C ALA A 170 -5.11 -4.27 21.71
N PHE A 171 -4.55 -5.13 22.56
CA PHE A 171 -3.11 -5.42 22.63
C PHE A 171 -2.82 -6.87 22.19
N GLN A 172 -1.66 -7.11 21.57
CA GLN A 172 -1.15 -8.38 21.04
C GLN A 172 0.28 -8.63 21.52
N THR A 173 0.80 -9.85 21.46
CA THR A 173 2.17 -10.18 21.90
C THR A 173 3.20 -9.81 20.81
N ALA A 174 4.28 -9.09 21.13
CA ALA A 174 5.33 -8.76 20.17
C ALA A 174 6.06 -10.02 19.67
N LEU A 175 6.13 -10.18 18.36
CA LEU A 175 6.89 -11.24 17.70
C LEU A 175 8.28 -10.74 17.31
N VAL A 176 9.29 -11.55 17.64
CA VAL A 176 10.67 -11.34 17.18
C VAL A 176 10.77 -11.86 15.74
N PRO A 177 11.15 -11.03 14.75
CA PRO A 177 11.27 -11.49 13.37
C PRO A 177 12.44 -12.47 13.22
N ALA A 178 12.20 -13.59 12.54
CA ALA A 178 13.26 -14.49 12.08
C ALA A 178 13.80 -13.99 10.73
N ALA A 179 15.12 -13.81 10.62
CA ALA A 179 15.77 -13.38 9.39
C ALA A 179 15.90 -14.55 8.39
N GLY A 180 15.40 -14.40 7.15
CA GLY A 180 15.73 -15.32 6.06
C GLY A 180 14.88 -15.23 4.78
N ALA A 181 15.59 -15.14 3.64
CA ALA A 181 15.19 -15.18 2.21
C ALA A 181 14.49 -13.94 1.60
N ALA A 182 15.00 -13.49 0.45
CA ALA A 182 14.65 -12.24 -0.22
C ALA A 182 13.47 -12.41 -1.20
N ASP A 183 12.35 -11.75 -0.91
CA ASP A 183 11.28 -11.48 -1.89
C ASP A 183 11.79 -10.57 -3.01
N THR A 184 11.30 -10.81 -4.23
CA THR A 184 11.62 -10.01 -5.42
C THR A 184 10.95 -8.63 -5.43
N LYS A 185 9.85 -8.48 -4.68
CA LYS A 185 9.22 -7.19 -4.36
C LYS A 185 9.64 -6.77 -2.94
N PRO A 186 10.12 -5.53 -2.72
CA PRO A 186 10.46 -5.06 -1.38
C PRO A 186 9.25 -5.04 -0.46
N SER A 187 9.50 -5.18 0.84
CA SER A 187 8.51 -4.86 1.88
C SER A 187 8.16 -3.38 1.79
N ILE A 188 6.90 -3.11 1.44
CA ILE A 188 6.31 -1.78 1.30
C ILE A 188 5.07 -1.77 2.19
N LEU A 189 4.97 -0.79 3.07
CA LEU A 189 3.79 -0.53 3.88
C LEU A 189 2.71 0.09 2.99
N PRO A 190 1.51 -0.51 2.89
CA PRO A 190 0.48 -0.04 1.97
C PRO A 190 -0.13 1.27 2.44
N ARG A 191 -0.78 1.99 1.51
CA ARG A 191 -1.47 3.25 1.84
C ARG A 191 -2.47 3.12 2.99
N SER A 192 -3.14 1.97 3.10
CA SER A 192 -4.12 1.70 4.15
C SER A 192 -3.56 1.77 5.57
N GLU A 193 -2.24 1.73 5.75
CA GLU A 193 -1.59 1.90 7.06
C GLU A 193 -1.54 3.37 7.52
N TRP A 194 -1.73 4.33 6.62
CA TRP A 194 -1.61 5.74 6.94
C TRP A 194 -2.75 6.62 6.45
N THR A 195 -3.55 6.16 5.47
CA THR A 195 -4.73 6.90 5.01
C THR A 195 -5.84 5.98 4.52
N SER A 196 -7.09 6.43 4.69
CA SER A 196 -8.26 5.87 4.02
C SER A 196 -8.60 6.60 2.72
N LYS A 197 -7.96 7.74 2.44
CA LYS A 197 -8.17 8.55 1.23
C LYS A 197 -7.32 8.00 0.07
N GLY A 198 -7.91 8.00 -1.13
CA GLY A 198 -7.25 7.60 -2.38
C GLY A 198 -6.84 8.79 -3.24
N TRP A 199 -6.87 8.60 -4.55
CA TRP A 199 -6.74 9.66 -5.55
C TRP A 199 -7.83 10.73 -5.36
N ALA A 200 -7.45 12.00 -5.35
CA ALA A 200 -8.35 13.14 -5.14
C ALA A 200 -9.09 13.49 -6.45
N SER A 201 -10.04 12.65 -6.86
CA SER A 201 -10.77 12.79 -8.13
C SER A 201 -11.71 14.01 -8.19
N SER A 202 -11.88 14.75 -7.11
CA SER A 202 -12.64 16.00 -7.06
C SER A 202 -11.82 17.22 -7.47
N ASN A 203 -10.50 17.09 -7.53
CA ASN A 203 -9.62 18.18 -7.97
C ASN A 203 -9.65 18.28 -9.50
N GLU A 204 -9.36 19.47 -10.00
CA GLU A 204 -9.33 19.76 -11.44
C GLU A 204 -8.37 18.79 -12.15
N ASP A 205 -8.83 18.25 -13.30
CA ASP A 205 -8.11 17.30 -14.15
C ASP A 205 -7.77 15.93 -13.51
N CYS A 206 -8.35 15.63 -12.34
CA CYS A 206 -8.09 14.39 -11.60
C CYS A 206 -9.19 13.32 -11.74
N GLU A 207 -10.26 13.55 -12.51
CA GLU A 207 -11.47 12.70 -12.49
C GLU A 207 -11.23 11.29 -13.04
N ASN A 208 -10.21 11.11 -13.89
CA ASN A 208 -9.92 9.87 -14.59
C ASN A 208 -9.01 8.91 -13.81
N GLY A 209 -8.64 9.25 -12.57
CA GLY A 209 -7.79 8.41 -11.72
C GLY A 209 -6.29 8.48 -12.07
N PRO A 210 -5.47 7.59 -11.49
CA PRO A 210 -4.03 7.60 -11.68
C PRO A 210 -3.61 7.39 -13.15
N ILE A 211 -2.68 8.21 -13.62
CA ILE A 211 -2.11 8.11 -14.97
C ILE A 211 -0.96 7.11 -14.96
N TYR A 212 -0.92 6.22 -15.97
CA TYR A 212 0.12 5.21 -16.13
C TYR A 212 1.00 5.51 -17.34
N ALA A 213 2.31 5.60 -17.12
CA ALA A 213 3.27 5.86 -18.19
C ALA A 213 3.42 4.67 -19.13
N GLU A 214 3.19 4.89 -20.43
CA GLU A 214 3.45 3.89 -21.47
C GLU A 214 4.94 3.50 -21.51
N GLY A 215 5.22 2.20 -21.66
CA GLY A 215 6.59 1.68 -21.68
C GLY A 215 7.27 1.59 -20.31
N GLY A 216 6.53 1.81 -19.22
CA GLY A 216 6.99 1.52 -17.86
C GLY A 216 7.92 2.57 -17.25
N VAL A 217 8.58 2.22 -16.16
CA VAL A 217 9.53 3.08 -15.45
C VAL A 217 10.91 2.99 -16.11
N LYS A 218 11.43 4.12 -16.58
CA LYS A 218 12.73 4.26 -17.21
C LYS A 218 13.79 4.80 -16.25
N PHE A 219 13.45 5.62 -15.28
CA PHE A 219 14.42 6.14 -14.32
C PHE A 219 13.76 6.43 -12.97
N ALA A 220 14.57 6.69 -11.96
CA ALA A 220 14.12 7.10 -10.63
C ALA A 220 14.64 8.50 -10.31
N VAL A 221 13.81 9.29 -9.62
CA VAL A 221 14.20 10.58 -9.04
C VAL A 221 14.14 10.46 -7.53
N VAL A 222 15.28 10.68 -6.87
CA VAL A 222 15.42 10.62 -5.42
C VAL A 222 15.20 12.01 -4.84
N HIS A 223 14.35 12.06 -3.81
CA HIS A 223 13.91 13.28 -3.14
C HIS A 223 14.17 13.23 -1.63
N HIS A 224 14.02 14.38 -0.98
CA HIS A 224 13.73 14.47 0.46
C HIS A 224 12.47 15.31 0.70
N THR A 225 12.00 15.41 1.94
CA THR A 225 10.80 16.21 2.29
C THR A 225 11.10 17.45 3.15
N VAL A 226 12.36 17.79 3.44
CA VAL A 226 12.74 19.00 4.23
C VAL A 226 12.15 19.04 5.66
N ASN A 227 11.77 17.88 6.22
CA ASN A 227 11.19 17.83 7.57
C ASN A 227 12.25 17.60 8.66
N ALA A 228 11.89 17.83 9.93
CA ALA A 228 12.70 17.44 11.07
C ALA A 228 13.13 15.97 10.99
N ASN A 229 14.32 15.63 11.50
CA ASN A 229 14.79 14.23 11.58
C ASN A 229 14.54 13.58 12.95
N THR A 230 13.86 14.29 13.85
CA THR A 230 13.65 13.90 15.25
C THR A 230 12.37 13.08 15.46
N TYR A 231 11.50 12.97 14.46
CA TYR A 231 10.24 12.25 14.56
C TYR A 231 10.42 10.77 14.95
N SER A 232 9.41 10.24 15.62
CA SER A 232 9.28 8.85 16.04
C SER A 232 8.59 7.98 14.99
N LYS A 233 8.70 6.65 15.11
CA LYS A 233 8.08 5.70 14.18
C LYS A 233 6.56 5.86 14.06
N SER A 234 5.90 6.25 15.15
CA SER A 234 4.46 6.39 15.24
C SER A 234 3.96 7.72 14.67
N GLU A 235 4.83 8.70 14.43
CA GLU A 235 4.46 9.99 13.78
C GLU A 235 4.37 9.86 12.26
N VAL A 236 5.04 8.87 11.66
CA VAL A 236 5.13 8.73 10.20
C VAL A 236 3.76 8.72 9.49
N PRO A 237 2.72 8.00 9.97
CA PRO A 237 1.39 8.09 9.35
C PRO A 237 0.77 9.50 9.35
N GLY A 238 0.98 10.26 10.43
CA GLY A 238 0.53 11.64 10.54
C GLY A 238 1.27 12.57 9.59
N MET A 239 2.60 12.39 9.46
CA MET A 239 3.42 13.13 8.49
C MET A 239 2.98 12.85 7.05
N LEU A 240 2.75 11.57 6.69
CA LEU A 240 2.26 11.22 5.35
C LEU A 240 0.86 11.79 5.08
N SER A 241 -0.01 11.77 6.08
CA SER A 241 -1.35 12.37 6.00
C SER A 241 -1.30 13.88 5.77
N ALA A 242 -0.42 14.58 6.50
CA ALA A 242 -0.22 16.01 6.35
C ALA A 242 0.35 16.37 4.97
N ILE A 243 1.35 15.63 4.47
CA ILE A 243 1.89 15.82 3.12
C ILE A 243 0.82 15.56 2.05
N TYR A 244 0.02 14.49 2.20
CA TYR A 244 -1.10 14.22 1.30
C TYR A 244 -2.12 15.36 1.29
N GLN A 245 -2.50 15.86 2.48
CA GLN A 245 -3.43 16.99 2.61
C GLN A 245 -2.85 18.26 1.99
N PHE A 246 -1.57 18.55 2.22
CA PHE A 246 -0.92 19.71 1.63
C PHE A 246 -0.93 19.64 0.09
N HIS A 247 -0.58 18.49 -0.47
CA HIS A 247 -0.57 18.30 -1.92
C HIS A 247 -1.99 18.34 -2.53
N THR A 248 -2.96 17.67 -1.91
CA THR A 248 -4.31 17.52 -2.50
C THR A 248 -5.26 18.64 -2.14
N GLY A 249 -5.23 19.11 -0.90
CA GLY A 249 -6.05 20.22 -0.40
C GLY A 249 -5.44 21.56 -0.78
N THR A 250 -4.25 21.87 -0.26
CA THR A 250 -3.64 23.19 -0.43
C THR A 250 -3.19 23.45 -1.86
N ARG A 251 -2.49 22.48 -2.49
CA ARG A 251 -1.93 22.64 -3.85
C ARG A 251 -2.85 22.13 -4.97
N GLY A 252 -3.99 21.51 -4.62
CA GLY A 252 -4.97 21.03 -5.58
C GLY A 252 -4.53 19.82 -6.43
N TRP A 253 -3.44 19.14 -6.08
CA TRP A 253 -2.93 18.01 -6.86
C TRP A 253 -3.80 16.77 -6.71
N CYS A 254 -3.69 15.83 -7.64
CA CYS A 254 -4.50 14.62 -7.57
C CYS A 254 -4.10 13.62 -6.48
N ASP A 255 -2.87 13.70 -5.97
CA ASP A 255 -2.36 12.85 -4.89
C ASP A 255 -1.00 13.36 -4.38
N ILE A 256 -0.45 12.72 -3.36
CA ILE A 256 0.94 12.91 -2.93
C ILE A 256 1.91 12.74 -4.12
N ALA A 257 2.82 13.71 -4.30
CA ALA A 257 3.73 13.80 -5.44
C ALA A 257 4.58 12.53 -5.67
N TYR A 258 5.11 11.95 -4.59
CA TYR A 258 6.07 10.85 -4.65
C TYR A 258 5.36 9.50 -4.78
N ASN A 259 5.92 8.58 -5.57
CA ASN A 259 5.42 7.21 -5.64
C ASN A 259 5.65 6.45 -4.34
N PHE A 260 6.84 6.60 -3.75
CA PHE A 260 7.20 5.98 -2.48
C PHE A 260 7.88 6.97 -1.54
N VAL A 261 7.66 6.78 -0.25
CA VAL A 261 8.37 7.52 0.81
C VAL A 261 9.14 6.52 1.68
N ILE A 262 10.37 6.87 2.05
CA ILE A 262 11.23 6.08 2.94
C ILE A 262 11.43 6.88 4.22
N ASP A 263 10.98 6.35 5.35
CA ASP A 263 11.21 6.99 6.64
C ASP A 263 12.62 6.72 7.19
N ARG A 264 13.04 7.50 8.19
CA ARG A 264 14.38 7.39 8.80
C ARG A 264 14.68 6.03 9.45
N PHE A 265 13.66 5.19 9.60
CA PHE A 265 13.77 3.84 10.15
C PHE A 265 13.95 2.78 9.05
N GLY A 266 14.02 3.18 7.78
CA GLY A 266 14.19 2.31 6.63
C GLY A 266 12.92 1.58 6.19
N ARG A 267 11.73 2.04 6.62
CA ARG A 267 10.46 1.50 6.12
C ARG A 267 10.09 2.22 4.83
N THR A 268 9.70 1.46 3.81
CA THR A 268 9.18 2.00 2.55
C THR A 268 7.66 2.05 2.64
N TRP A 269 7.07 3.17 2.26
CA TRP A 269 5.63 3.41 2.25
C TRP A 269 5.17 3.61 0.82
N GLU A 270 4.07 2.96 0.44
CA GLU A 270 3.33 3.37 -0.75
C GLU A 270 2.76 4.75 -0.46
N ALA A 271 3.29 5.75 -1.17
CA ALA A 271 2.83 7.11 -1.10
C ALA A 271 1.72 7.27 -2.13
N ARG A 272 2.00 7.60 -3.39
CA ARG A 272 0.98 7.79 -4.44
C ARG A 272 0.17 6.54 -4.78
N THR A 273 -1.14 6.71 -4.97
CA THR A 273 -2.10 5.66 -5.30
C THR A 273 -1.60 4.80 -6.46
N ASP A 274 -1.76 3.48 -6.31
CA ASP A 274 -1.38 2.46 -7.28
C ASP A 274 0.11 2.37 -7.65
N SER A 275 1.01 3.07 -6.94
CA SER A 275 2.46 3.01 -7.22
C SER A 275 3.02 1.60 -7.10
N MET A 276 2.38 0.72 -6.33
CA MET A 276 2.73 -0.69 -6.29
C MET A 276 2.31 -1.50 -7.53
N LYS A 277 1.34 -1.04 -8.32
CA LYS A 277 0.67 -1.79 -9.40
C LYS A 277 1.27 -1.54 -10.77
N GLY A 278 1.83 -0.35 -11.04
CA GLY A 278 2.32 0.02 -12.36
C GLY A 278 3.22 1.25 -12.38
N ALA A 279 3.57 1.76 -13.55
CA ALA A 279 4.37 2.96 -13.73
C ALA A 279 3.50 4.22 -13.58
N VAL A 280 2.95 4.44 -12.39
CA VAL A 280 2.10 5.61 -12.09
C VAL A 280 2.91 6.89 -12.21
N VAL A 281 2.43 7.83 -13.01
CA VAL A 281 3.04 9.15 -13.20
C VAL A 281 2.94 9.94 -11.88
N GLY A 282 4.09 10.39 -11.39
CA GLY A 282 4.21 11.20 -10.17
C GLY A 282 3.78 12.65 -10.37
N GLY A 283 3.98 13.45 -9.32
CA GLY A 283 3.90 14.92 -9.38
C GLY A 283 5.08 15.55 -8.64
N HIS A 284 6.26 14.94 -8.74
CA HIS A 284 7.42 15.22 -7.91
C HIS A 284 8.55 15.95 -8.64
N ALA A 285 8.58 15.95 -9.97
CA ALA A 285 9.61 16.63 -10.75
C ALA A 285 9.01 17.06 -12.09
N ALA A 286 8.59 18.33 -12.19
CA ALA A 286 7.91 18.85 -13.37
C ALA A 286 8.76 18.62 -14.63
N GLY A 287 8.14 18.13 -15.71
CA GLY A 287 8.82 17.76 -16.95
C GLY A 287 9.42 16.35 -16.94
N PHE A 288 9.56 15.72 -15.78
CA PHE A 288 10.23 14.44 -15.58
C PHE A 288 9.36 13.40 -14.88
N ASN A 289 8.10 13.71 -14.57
CA ASN A 289 7.20 12.80 -13.88
C ASN A 289 6.91 11.54 -14.71
N THR A 290 6.69 11.69 -16.02
CA THR A 290 6.39 10.57 -16.93
C THR A 290 7.59 9.61 -17.09
N ASN A 291 7.30 8.30 -17.09
CA ASN A 291 8.29 7.22 -17.11
C ASN A 291 9.30 7.25 -15.95
N SER A 292 9.03 7.99 -14.87
CA SER A 292 9.89 8.00 -13.68
C SER A 292 9.23 7.28 -12.50
N VAL A 293 10.02 7.04 -11.46
CA VAL A 293 9.51 6.73 -10.12
C VAL A 293 10.14 7.69 -9.12
N GLY A 294 9.31 8.44 -8.40
CA GLY A 294 9.73 9.34 -7.32
C GLY A 294 9.84 8.60 -6.00
N VAL A 295 11.03 8.63 -5.39
CA VAL A 295 11.28 8.04 -4.07
C VAL A 295 11.81 9.13 -3.13
N SER A 296 11.01 9.52 -2.14
CA SER A 296 11.36 10.59 -1.20
C SER A 296 11.81 10.06 0.15
N PHE A 297 12.87 10.63 0.70
CA PHE A 297 13.33 10.35 2.06
C PHE A 297 12.69 11.35 3.01
N LEU A 298 11.92 10.84 3.98
CA LEU A 298 11.23 11.69 4.94
C LEU A 298 12.25 12.31 5.91
N GLY A 299 12.46 13.62 5.81
CA GLY A 299 13.42 14.36 6.64
C GLY A 299 14.32 15.33 5.86
N GLN A 300 15.30 15.90 6.57
CA GLN A 300 16.25 16.88 6.05
C GLN A 300 17.64 16.26 5.80
N HIS A 301 18.17 16.46 4.60
CA HIS A 301 19.46 15.91 4.15
C HIS A 301 20.39 16.97 3.53
N GLN A 302 20.00 18.24 3.60
CA GLN A 302 20.75 19.38 3.10
C GLN A 302 21.19 20.27 4.27
N GLU A 303 22.49 20.48 4.38
CA GLU A 303 23.08 21.31 5.43
C GLU A 303 22.78 22.78 5.15
N GLY A 304 22.36 23.53 6.18
CA GLY A 304 22.25 24.98 6.15
C GLY A 304 21.03 25.57 5.43
N GLU A 305 20.13 24.76 4.87
CA GLU A 305 18.90 25.25 4.21
C GLU A 305 17.69 25.35 5.14
N SER A 306 17.82 24.86 6.37
CA SER A 306 16.80 24.94 7.42
C SER A 306 17.45 24.84 8.79
N SER A 307 16.73 25.24 9.84
CA SER A 307 17.13 24.97 11.24
C SER A 307 17.18 23.48 11.59
N PHE A 308 16.47 22.63 10.83
CA PHE A 308 16.57 21.19 11.04
C PHE A 308 17.98 20.69 10.73
N THR A 309 18.53 19.93 11.68
CA THR A 309 19.81 19.27 11.48
C THR A 309 19.71 18.27 10.32
N ALA A 310 20.51 18.51 9.29
CA ALA A 310 20.68 17.57 8.19
C ALA A 310 21.36 16.29 8.67
N VAL A 311 20.80 15.14 8.29
CA VAL A 311 21.31 13.84 8.71
C VAL A 311 21.73 13.03 7.49
N LYS A 312 22.83 12.28 7.57
CA LYS A 312 23.18 11.34 6.51
C LYS A 312 22.19 10.18 6.50
N PRO A 313 21.67 9.73 5.34
CA PRO A 313 20.81 8.56 5.28
C PRO A 313 21.46 7.33 5.91
N THR A 314 20.67 6.56 6.64
CA THR A 314 21.11 5.30 7.23
C THR A 314 21.22 4.19 6.19
N ASP A 315 22.02 3.17 6.48
CA ASP A 315 22.13 1.98 5.60
C ASP A 315 20.78 1.30 5.37
N ALA A 316 19.88 1.35 6.36
CA ALA A 316 18.52 0.84 6.23
C ALA A 316 17.71 1.62 5.18
N GLN A 317 17.80 2.94 5.18
CA GLN A 317 17.16 3.79 4.18
C GLN A 317 17.76 3.58 2.77
N LEU A 318 19.08 3.51 2.67
CA LEU A 318 19.76 3.26 1.39
C LEU A 318 19.42 1.87 0.82
N THR A 319 19.28 0.87 1.70
CA THR A 319 18.83 -0.48 1.32
C THR A 319 17.38 -0.47 0.86
N ALA A 320 16.49 0.24 1.56
CA ALA A 320 15.09 0.39 1.17
C ALA A 320 14.96 1.06 -0.21
N ALA A 321 15.70 2.15 -0.42
CA ALA A 321 15.74 2.87 -1.70
C ALA A 321 16.25 1.99 -2.83
N GLY A 322 17.38 1.30 -2.63
CA GLY A 322 17.91 0.35 -3.59
C GLY A 322 16.87 -0.70 -3.99
N LYS A 323 16.21 -1.33 -3.01
CA LYS A 323 15.20 -2.37 -3.31
C LYS A 323 14.01 -1.83 -4.09
N VAL A 324 13.41 -0.71 -3.68
CA VAL A 324 12.21 -0.18 -4.36
C VAL A 324 12.53 0.34 -5.76
N ILE A 325 13.66 1.02 -5.94
CA ILE A 325 14.10 1.53 -7.25
C ILE A 325 14.47 0.36 -8.17
N GLY A 326 15.26 -0.59 -7.68
CA GLY A 326 15.65 -1.79 -8.44
C GLY A 326 14.44 -2.61 -8.87
N TRP A 327 13.43 -2.75 -8.00
CA TRP A 327 12.18 -3.42 -8.34
C TRP A 327 11.39 -2.67 -9.43
N LYS A 328 11.20 -1.36 -9.33
CA LYS A 328 10.44 -0.57 -10.32
C LYS A 328 11.12 -0.50 -11.69
N LEU A 329 12.44 -0.36 -11.72
CA LEU A 329 13.20 -0.39 -12.97
C LEU A 329 13.25 -1.82 -13.54
N GLY A 330 13.48 -2.83 -12.70
CA GLY A 330 13.56 -4.23 -13.11
C GLY A 330 12.25 -4.77 -13.69
N THR A 331 11.10 -4.41 -13.11
CA THR A 331 9.77 -4.74 -13.66
C THR A 331 9.52 -4.12 -15.04
N SER A 332 10.25 -3.06 -15.39
CA SER A 332 10.20 -2.40 -16.71
C SER A 332 11.38 -2.81 -17.61
N GLY A 333 12.17 -3.81 -17.21
CA GLY A 333 13.33 -4.30 -17.97
C GLY A 333 14.52 -3.34 -18.01
N ASN A 334 14.59 -2.36 -17.11
CA ASN A 334 15.62 -1.32 -17.11
C ASN A 334 16.67 -1.55 -16.01
N PRO A 335 17.97 -1.30 -16.29
CA PRO A 335 18.99 -1.32 -15.26
C PRO A 335 18.92 -0.07 -14.37
N ALA A 336 19.41 -0.19 -13.14
CA ALA A 336 19.56 0.96 -12.24
C ALA A 336 20.86 1.77 -12.48
N THR A 337 21.79 1.24 -13.26
CA THR A 337 23.04 1.91 -13.63
C THR A 337 23.00 2.43 -15.07
N GLY A 338 23.90 3.37 -15.36
CA GLY A 338 23.97 4.03 -16.66
C GLY A 338 22.97 5.15 -16.80
N THR A 339 22.83 5.65 -18.03
CA THR A 339 22.01 6.82 -18.36
C THR A 339 20.80 6.46 -19.19
N VAL A 340 19.78 7.29 -19.15
CA VAL A 340 18.64 7.28 -20.07
C VAL A 340 18.46 8.65 -20.70
N THR A 341 17.84 8.67 -21.87
CA THR A 341 17.47 9.89 -22.58
C THR A 341 15.96 10.07 -22.45
N ILE A 342 15.54 11.21 -21.90
CA ILE A 342 14.14 11.54 -21.62
C ILE A 342 13.79 12.80 -22.40
N THR A 343 12.62 12.81 -23.02
CA THR A 343 12.00 14.03 -23.54
C THR A 343 11.11 14.58 -22.44
N THR A 344 11.37 15.80 -22.02
CA THR A 344 10.60 16.49 -20.98
C THR A 344 9.21 16.85 -21.49
N THR A 345 8.21 16.80 -20.62
CA THR A 345 6.83 17.16 -20.97
C THR A 345 6.59 18.67 -20.97
N THR A 346 7.44 19.46 -20.30
CA THR A 346 7.27 20.90 -20.13
C THR A 346 7.85 21.74 -21.27
N ASP A 347 9.01 21.35 -21.82
CA ASP A 347 9.70 22.10 -22.88
C ASP A 347 10.05 21.24 -24.13
N GLU A 348 9.58 19.98 -24.16
CA GLU A 348 9.84 19.00 -25.23
C GLU A 348 11.33 18.78 -25.56
N THR A 349 12.22 19.14 -24.63
CA THR A 349 13.67 18.98 -24.81
C THR A 349 14.13 17.59 -24.41
N THR A 350 15.09 17.06 -25.18
CA THR A 350 15.72 15.79 -24.85
C THR A 350 16.89 16.00 -23.89
N ARG A 351 16.84 15.35 -22.73
CA ARG A 351 17.86 15.43 -21.68
C ARG A 351 18.38 14.05 -21.34
N LYS A 352 19.69 13.96 -21.11
CA LYS A 352 20.36 12.72 -20.71
C LYS A 352 20.60 12.76 -19.20
N VAL A 353 20.04 11.79 -18.49
CA VAL A 353 20.09 11.69 -17.03
C VAL A 353 20.59 10.32 -16.60
N ASP A 354 21.09 10.20 -15.37
CA ASP A 354 21.37 8.89 -14.79
C ASP A 354 20.05 8.14 -14.49
N ARG A 355 20.06 6.81 -14.60
CA ARG A 355 18.89 5.96 -14.31
C ARG A 355 18.35 6.13 -12.88
N VAL A 356 19.21 6.53 -11.95
CA VAL A 356 18.84 6.99 -10.61
C VAL A 356 19.46 8.36 -10.42
N SER A 357 18.64 9.39 -10.46
CA SER A 357 19.05 10.79 -10.38
C SER A 357 18.52 11.41 -9.09
N GLY A 358 19.18 12.43 -8.55
CA GLY A 358 18.60 13.29 -7.53
C GLY A 358 17.67 14.31 -8.19
N HIS A 359 16.73 14.89 -7.43
CA HIS A 359 15.84 15.92 -7.98
C HIS A 359 16.61 17.09 -8.61
N ARG A 360 17.71 17.53 -7.99
CA ARG A 360 18.62 18.57 -8.51
C ARG A 360 19.27 18.27 -9.86
N ASP A 361 19.26 17.02 -10.31
CA ASP A 361 19.77 16.65 -11.64
C ASP A 361 18.74 16.92 -12.75
N VAL A 362 17.47 17.12 -12.38
CA VAL A 362 16.34 17.27 -13.30
C VAL A 362 15.54 18.56 -13.11
N GLY A 363 15.71 19.28 -12.00
CA GLY A 363 15.06 20.57 -11.72
C GLY A 363 15.95 21.52 -10.91
N SER A 364 15.57 22.80 -10.81
CA SER A 364 16.31 23.79 -10.02
C SER A 364 15.93 23.70 -8.55
N THR A 365 16.58 22.79 -7.82
CA THR A 365 16.31 22.55 -6.40
C THR A 365 17.57 22.09 -5.66
N SER A 366 17.61 22.27 -4.34
CA SER A 366 18.63 21.65 -3.48
C SER A 366 18.28 20.18 -3.15
N CYS A 367 17.04 19.73 -3.39
CA CYS A 367 16.61 18.35 -3.18
C CYS A 367 17.46 17.37 -4.02
N PRO A 368 17.91 16.20 -3.52
CA PRO A 368 17.57 15.56 -2.24
C PRO A 368 18.51 15.96 -1.08
N GLY A 369 19.27 17.04 -1.22
CA GLY A 369 20.25 17.49 -0.24
C GLY A 369 21.62 16.81 -0.35
N ASN A 370 22.68 17.53 0.00
CA ASN A 370 24.07 17.13 -0.22
C ASN A 370 24.41 15.76 0.41
N LEU A 371 23.89 15.48 1.61
CA LEU A 371 24.19 14.25 2.32
C LEU A 371 23.56 13.03 1.63
N LEU A 372 22.33 13.14 1.13
CA LEU A 372 21.67 12.06 0.39
C LEU A 372 22.14 12.00 -1.07
N TYR A 373 22.40 13.13 -1.70
CA TYR A 373 22.93 13.21 -3.06
C TYR A 373 24.29 12.49 -3.18
N SER A 374 25.15 12.61 -2.16
CA SER A 374 26.42 11.88 -2.10
C SER A 374 26.26 10.35 -2.10
N GLN A 375 25.06 9.83 -1.82
CA GLN A 375 24.76 8.40 -1.76
C GLN A 375 24.10 7.85 -3.04
N LEU A 376 23.87 8.67 -4.08
CA LEU A 376 23.22 8.21 -5.32
C LEU A 376 24.00 7.07 -6.00
N SER A 377 25.33 7.10 -5.97
CA SER A 377 26.17 6.01 -6.47
C SER A 377 25.95 4.71 -5.69
N THR A 378 25.85 4.79 -4.36
CA THR A 378 25.51 3.66 -3.50
C THR A 378 24.12 3.12 -3.85
N ILE A 379 23.10 3.98 -3.98
CA ILE A 379 21.73 3.56 -4.35
C ILE A 379 21.72 2.86 -5.71
N ARG A 380 22.43 3.38 -6.72
CA ARG A 380 22.56 2.71 -8.03
C ARG A 380 23.16 1.32 -7.92
N SER A 381 24.16 1.16 -7.05
CA SER A 381 24.84 -0.12 -6.85
C SER A 381 24.01 -1.14 -6.06
N THR A 382 23.16 -0.68 -5.13
CA THR A 382 22.28 -1.55 -4.32
C THR A 382 20.94 -1.82 -5.00
N ALA A 383 20.54 -0.99 -5.96
CA ALA A 383 19.37 -1.16 -6.80
C ALA A 383 19.57 -2.25 -7.84
N THR A 384 19.72 -3.51 -7.38
CA THR A 384 19.79 -4.66 -8.27
C THR A 384 18.41 -4.85 -8.93
N PRO A 385 18.31 -4.75 -10.27
CA PRO A 385 17.06 -5.03 -10.96
C PRO A 385 16.70 -6.49 -10.75
N ILE A 386 15.56 -6.75 -10.12
CA ILE A 386 15.05 -8.10 -9.96
C ILE A 386 14.10 -8.36 -11.11
N ALA A 387 14.57 -9.10 -12.12
CA ALA A 387 13.70 -9.65 -13.16
C ALA A 387 12.85 -10.78 -12.57
N GLU A 388 11.62 -10.95 -13.05
CA GLU A 388 10.89 -12.21 -12.85
C GLU A 388 11.74 -13.35 -13.46
N SER A 389 12.37 -14.17 -12.62
CA SER A 389 13.16 -15.31 -13.07
C SER A 389 12.23 -16.38 -13.64
N THR A 390 12.18 -16.47 -14.97
CA THR A 390 11.46 -17.51 -15.70
C THR A 390 12.30 -18.77 -15.85
N THR A 391 12.43 -19.60 -14.82
CA THR A 391 12.73 -21.04 -15.02
C THR A 391 12.35 -21.89 -13.79
N PRO A 392 11.43 -22.87 -13.89
CA PRO A 392 11.18 -23.84 -12.84
C PRO A 392 12.11 -25.06 -12.99
N THR A 393 12.92 -25.33 -11.97
CA THR A 393 13.65 -26.59 -11.83
C THR A 393 12.93 -27.45 -10.80
N VAL A 394 12.40 -28.60 -11.24
CA VAL A 394 11.73 -29.62 -10.40
C VAL A 394 12.77 -30.61 -9.85
N PRO A 395 12.77 -30.90 -8.53
CA PRO A 395 13.33 -32.13 -7.97
C PRO A 395 12.23 -33.10 -7.46
N PRO A 396 12.55 -34.40 -7.31
CA PRO A 396 11.58 -35.49 -7.48
C PRO A 396 10.79 -35.88 -6.22
N SER A 397 9.60 -36.42 -6.49
CA SER A 397 8.66 -37.01 -5.55
C SER A 397 9.24 -38.21 -4.79
N THR A 398 9.02 -38.27 -3.48
CA THR A 398 9.13 -39.50 -2.68
C THR A 398 7.75 -39.99 -2.27
N THR A 399 7.41 -41.16 -2.77
CA THR A 399 6.24 -41.98 -2.45
C THR A 399 6.29 -42.49 -1.01
N SER A 400 5.16 -42.44 -0.29
CA SER A 400 4.90 -43.30 0.86
C SER A 400 3.45 -43.79 0.82
N THR A 401 3.31 -45.10 1.02
CA THR A 401 2.15 -45.95 0.80
C THR A 401 1.31 -46.18 2.07
N SER A 402 0.01 -46.43 1.86
CA SER A 402 -0.90 -47.30 2.65
C SER A 402 -1.39 -46.79 4.03
N SER A 403 -2.62 -47.05 4.51
CA SER A 403 -3.75 -47.87 4.07
C SER A 403 -4.99 -47.64 4.97
N THR A 404 -6.19 -47.62 4.36
CA THR A 404 -7.54 -48.01 4.84
C THR A 404 -7.83 -48.23 6.33
N THR A 405 -8.93 -47.67 6.88
CA THR A 405 -10.25 -48.34 7.03
C THR A 405 -11.35 -47.38 7.53
N SER A 406 -12.57 -47.55 6.99
CA SER A 406 -13.80 -46.83 7.33
C SER A 406 -14.42 -47.34 8.65
N THR A 407 -14.84 -46.43 9.55
CA THR A 407 -15.96 -46.66 10.47
C THR A 407 -16.62 -45.32 10.81
N SER A 408 -17.94 -45.27 10.71
CA SER A 408 -18.80 -44.12 11.00
C SER A 408 -18.70 -43.66 12.46
N MET A 409 -18.65 -42.34 12.71
CA MET A 409 -19.24 -41.57 13.84
C MET A 409 -18.82 -40.07 13.67
N PRO A 410 -19.11 -39.19 14.64
CA PRO A 410 -20.20 -38.22 14.76
C PRO A 410 -19.79 -36.81 14.29
N ALA A 411 -20.67 -35.80 14.48
CA ALA A 411 -20.38 -34.39 14.21
C ALA A 411 -18.98 -34.00 14.73
N VAL A 412 -18.06 -33.70 13.79
CA VAL A 412 -16.70 -33.30 14.11
C VAL A 412 -16.76 -31.99 14.89
N PRO A 413 -16.18 -31.90 16.10
CA PRO A 413 -15.96 -30.61 16.73
C PRO A 413 -15.07 -29.81 15.79
N SER A 414 -15.65 -28.79 15.14
CA SER A 414 -14.93 -27.93 14.20
C SER A 414 -13.70 -27.35 14.89
N LYS A 415 -12.51 -27.72 14.43
CA LYS A 415 -11.31 -27.00 14.87
C LYS A 415 -11.45 -25.55 14.40
N PRO A 416 -10.95 -24.56 15.17
CA PRO A 416 -10.91 -23.17 14.71
C PRO A 416 -10.18 -22.95 13.38
N LEU A 417 -9.42 -23.94 12.91
CA LEU A 417 -8.63 -23.93 11.68
C LEU A 417 -9.16 -24.90 10.61
N GLY A 418 -10.37 -25.44 10.74
CA GLY A 418 -10.90 -26.44 9.82
C GLY A 418 -10.15 -27.78 9.93
N PRO A 419 -9.65 -28.38 8.83
CA PRO A 419 -8.94 -29.67 8.90
C PRO A 419 -7.51 -29.57 9.46
N PHE A 420 -6.94 -28.36 9.55
CA PHE A 420 -5.52 -28.19 9.87
C PHE A 420 -5.22 -28.16 11.37
N ASP A 421 -4.05 -28.68 11.75
CA ASP A 421 -3.58 -28.67 13.14
C ASP A 421 -2.87 -27.36 13.51
N THR A 422 -2.32 -26.67 12.51
CA THR A 422 -1.54 -25.46 12.72
C THR A 422 -1.98 -24.34 11.79
N PRO A 423 -1.87 -23.07 12.23
CA PRO A 423 -2.06 -21.91 11.36
C PRO A 423 -1.23 -21.96 10.09
N ARG A 424 -0.02 -22.53 10.18
CA ARG A 424 0.89 -22.66 9.04
C ARG A 424 0.40 -23.61 7.96
N GLN A 425 -0.18 -24.74 8.34
CA GLN A 425 -0.80 -25.65 7.39
C GLN A 425 -2.01 -24.99 6.72
N LEU A 426 -2.87 -24.31 7.50
CA LEU A 426 -4.01 -23.56 6.97
C LEU A 426 -3.54 -22.53 5.95
N VAL A 427 -2.55 -21.70 6.28
CA VAL A 427 -2.08 -20.62 5.40
C VAL A 427 -1.42 -21.16 4.13
N ASP A 428 -0.50 -22.13 4.24
CA ASP A 428 0.14 -22.73 3.05
C ASP A 428 -0.91 -23.30 2.10
N GLN A 429 -1.86 -24.05 2.65
CA GLN A 429 -2.90 -24.66 1.86
C GLN A 429 -3.87 -23.62 1.27
N SER A 430 -4.26 -22.60 2.03
CA SER A 430 -5.18 -21.55 1.57
C SER A 430 -4.62 -20.72 0.42
N TYR A 431 -3.31 -20.49 0.36
CA TYR A 431 -2.70 -19.82 -0.80
C TYR A 431 -2.72 -20.70 -2.04
N ARG A 432 -2.45 -22.00 -1.90
CA ARG A 432 -2.55 -22.96 -3.02
C ARG A 432 -3.98 -23.11 -3.50
N ASP A 433 -4.92 -23.03 -2.58
CA ASP A 433 -6.34 -23.19 -2.80
C ASP A 433 -7.04 -21.91 -3.29
N LEU A 434 -6.69 -20.73 -2.82
CA LEU A 434 -7.42 -19.52 -3.17
C LEU A 434 -6.68 -18.69 -4.23
N LEU A 435 -5.35 -18.83 -4.33
CA LEU A 435 -4.51 -18.06 -5.27
C LEU A 435 -3.76 -18.95 -6.28
N ARG A 436 -3.92 -20.27 -6.22
CA ARG A 436 -3.23 -21.25 -7.08
C ARG A 436 -1.71 -21.11 -7.07
N ARG A 437 -1.14 -20.74 -5.93
CA ARG A 437 0.31 -20.67 -5.73
C ARG A 437 0.68 -20.98 -4.29
N ALA A 438 1.92 -21.39 -4.06
CA ALA A 438 2.45 -21.39 -2.71
C ALA A 438 2.52 -19.94 -2.18
N PRO A 439 2.27 -19.72 -0.88
CA PRO A 439 2.69 -18.47 -0.26
C PRO A 439 4.20 -18.40 -0.29
N ASN A 440 4.74 -17.19 -0.42
CA ASN A 440 6.14 -16.99 -0.09
C ASN A 440 6.35 -17.14 1.43
N VAL A 441 7.61 -17.19 1.86
CA VAL A 441 7.95 -17.43 3.28
C VAL A 441 7.37 -16.34 4.19
N ASN A 442 7.29 -15.09 3.73
CA ASN A 442 6.78 -13.97 4.51
C ASN A 442 5.26 -14.01 4.65
N GLU A 443 4.54 -14.24 3.55
CA GLU A 443 3.08 -14.46 3.54
C GLU A 443 2.71 -15.64 4.44
N LEU A 444 3.46 -16.74 4.34
CA LEU A 444 3.26 -17.92 5.17
C LEU A 444 3.48 -17.56 6.64
N ASN A 445 4.60 -16.94 6.99
CA ASN A 445 4.92 -16.62 8.37
C ASN A 445 3.97 -15.58 8.99
N LEU A 446 3.67 -14.50 8.26
CA LEU A 446 2.83 -13.40 8.76
C LEU A 446 1.39 -13.85 8.98
N ALA A 447 0.77 -14.49 7.98
CA ALA A 447 -0.59 -14.95 8.13
C ALA A 447 -0.69 -16.08 9.17
N SER A 448 0.30 -16.98 9.25
CA SER A 448 0.30 -18.03 10.27
C SER A 448 0.43 -17.45 11.67
N ALA A 449 1.28 -16.44 11.84
CA ALA A 449 1.48 -15.76 13.11
C ALA A 449 0.26 -14.94 13.51
N ALA A 450 -0.41 -14.26 12.56
CA ALA A 450 -1.63 -13.51 12.83
C ALA A 450 -2.75 -14.45 13.32
N ILE A 451 -2.92 -15.60 12.67
CA ILE A 451 -3.91 -16.61 13.08
C ILE A 451 -3.53 -17.24 14.43
N ALA A 452 -2.25 -17.54 14.66
CA ALA A 452 -1.75 -17.99 15.97
C ALA A 452 -1.96 -16.93 17.07
N GLY A 453 -1.90 -15.64 16.72
CA GLY A 453 -2.10 -14.49 17.59
C GLY A 453 -3.55 -14.11 17.83
N GLY A 454 -4.51 -14.89 17.30
CA GLY A 454 -5.94 -14.72 17.55
C GLY A 454 -6.75 -14.15 16.39
N GLN A 455 -6.14 -13.88 15.23
CA GLN A 455 -6.91 -13.64 14.00
C GLN A 455 -7.72 -14.91 13.68
N LYS A 456 -9.01 -14.73 13.43
CA LYS A 456 -9.87 -15.86 13.05
C LYS A 456 -9.48 -16.35 11.65
N ALA A 457 -9.35 -17.67 11.48
CA ALA A 457 -8.99 -18.31 10.22
C ALA A 457 -9.93 -17.90 9.08
N GLU A 458 -11.23 -17.82 9.36
CA GLU A 458 -12.23 -17.42 8.37
C GLU A 458 -12.08 -15.97 7.90
N VAL A 459 -11.56 -15.08 8.77
CA VAL A 459 -11.26 -13.68 8.40
C VAL A 459 -10.04 -13.64 7.49
N PHE A 460 -9.02 -14.46 7.76
CA PHE A 460 -7.87 -14.60 6.88
C PHE A 460 -8.28 -15.11 5.49
N LEU A 461 -9.10 -16.16 5.40
CA LEU A 461 -9.60 -16.71 4.14
C LEU A 461 -10.41 -15.68 3.33
N ALA A 462 -11.30 -14.95 4.00
CA ALA A 462 -12.07 -13.88 3.39
C ALA A 462 -11.19 -12.73 2.88
N ASN A 463 -10.17 -12.34 3.64
CA ASN A 463 -9.22 -11.32 3.19
C ASN A 463 -8.38 -11.81 2.01
N LEU A 464 -7.98 -13.09 2.01
CA LEU A 464 -7.18 -13.68 0.95
C LEU A 464 -7.94 -13.70 -0.39
N VAL A 465 -9.23 -14.07 -0.38
CA VAL A 465 -10.07 -14.11 -1.58
C VAL A 465 -10.48 -12.72 -2.07
N ASN A 466 -10.48 -11.71 -1.21
CA ASN A 466 -10.82 -10.32 -1.55
C ASN A 466 -9.62 -9.45 -1.91
N GLY A 467 -8.39 -9.94 -1.70
CA GLY A 467 -7.17 -9.22 -2.05
C GLY A 467 -7.00 -9.00 -3.55
N ASP A 468 -6.17 -8.03 -3.91
CA ASP A 468 -5.94 -7.62 -5.31
C ASP A 468 -5.50 -8.76 -6.23
N GLU A 469 -4.68 -9.69 -5.73
CA GLU A 469 -4.24 -10.85 -6.51
C GLU A 469 -5.40 -11.78 -6.81
N ALA A 470 -6.21 -12.12 -5.81
CA ALA A 470 -7.42 -12.91 -6.01
C ALA A 470 -8.37 -12.17 -6.94
N ASN A 471 -8.52 -10.84 -6.82
CA ASN A 471 -9.37 -10.08 -7.72
C ASN A 471 -8.92 -10.20 -9.18
N ARG A 472 -7.62 -10.03 -9.44
CA ARG A 472 -7.05 -10.11 -10.79
C ARG A 472 -7.10 -11.52 -11.36
N ASN A 473 -6.75 -12.53 -10.57
CA ASN A 473 -6.47 -13.87 -11.08
C ASN A 473 -7.66 -14.83 -10.95
N VAL A 474 -8.60 -14.54 -10.05
CA VAL A 474 -9.72 -15.44 -9.70
C VAL A 474 -11.06 -14.74 -9.89
N ARG A 475 -11.31 -13.62 -9.20
CA ARG A 475 -12.62 -12.94 -9.21
C ARG A 475 -12.97 -12.36 -10.58
N GLN A 476 -12.02 -11.70 -11.25
CA GLN A 476 -12.24 -11.12 -12.57
C GLN A 476 -12.57 -12.19 -13.64
N PRO A 477 -11.86 -13.33 -13.72
CA PRO A 477 -12.30 -14.47 -14.54
C PRO A 477 -13.70 -14.99 -14.20
N ILE A 478 -14.07 -15.10 -12.92
CA ILE A 478 -15.41 -15.52 -12.52
C ILE A 478 -16.47 -14.53 -13.04
N ARG A 479 -16.29 -13.22 -12.82
CA ARG A 479 -17.21 -12.19 -13.32
C ARG A 479 -17.33 -12.22 -14.83
N LEU A 480 -16.21 -12.29 -15.54
CA LEU A 480 -16.20 -12.35 -17.00
C LEU A 480 -16.91 -13.62 -17.50
N TYR A 481 -16.66 -14.78 -16.87
CA TYR A 481 -17.31 -16.03 -17.23
C TYR A 481 -18.83 -15.92 -17.05
N SER A 482 -19.27 -15.42 -15.90
CA SER A 482 -20.69 -15.21 -15.60
C SER A 482 -21.35 -14.24 -16.59
N ALA A 483 -20.67 -13.16 -16.98
CA ALA A 483 -21.19 -12.21 -17.97
C ALA A 483 -21.35 -12.83 -19.37
N TYR A 484 -20.42 -13.69 -19.79
CA TYR A 484 -20.46 -14.33 -21.11
C TYR A 484 -21.45 -15.50 -21.20
N PHE A 485 -21.48 -16.34 -20.18
CA PHE A 485 -22.14 -17.65 -20.21
C PHE A 485 -23.37 -17.73 -19.31
N LEU A 486 -23.64 -16.69 -18.50
CA LEU A 486 -24.84 -16.56 -17.66
C LEU A 486 -24.99 -17.71 -16.66
N ARG A 487 -23.86 -18.22 -16.19
CA ARG A 487 -23.75 -19.30 -15.21
C ARG A 487 -22.39 -19.23 -14.53
N ASN A 488 -22.31 -19.83 -13.34
CA ASN A 488 -21.03 -20.03 -12.66
C ASN A 488 -20.12 -20.94 -13.51
N PRO A 489 -18.79 -20.70 -13.49
CA PRO A 489 -17.84 -21.62 -14.10
C PRO A 489 -17.86 -22.96 -13.36
N ASP A 490 -17.66 -24.05 -14.10
CA ASP A 490 -17.28 -25.32 -13.49
C ASP A 490 -15.80 -25.28 -13.05
N HIS A 491 -15.42 -26.15 -12.11
CA HIS A 491 -14.07 -26.20 -11.54
C HIS A 491 -12.98 -26.29 -12.61
N ALA A 492 -13.08 -27.23 -13.55
CA ALA A 492 -12.05 -27.42 -14.57
C ALA A 492 -11.91 -26.21 -15.50
N GLY A 493 -13.04 -25.59 -15.87
CA GLY A 493 -13.08 -24.36 -16.63
C GLY A 493 -12.47 -23.19 -15.87
N LEU A 494 -12.84 -22.99 -14.60
CA LEU A 494 -12.30 -21.92 -13.76
C LEU A 494 -10.79 -22.08 -13.58
N GLU A 495 -10.31 -23.27 -13.25
CA GLU A 495 -8.88 -23.58 -13.12
C GLU A 495 -8.11 -23.23 -14.38
N TYR A 496 -8.62 -23.63 -15.55
CA TYR A 496 -7.98 -23.30 -16.83
C TYR A 496 -7.79 -21.78 -17.00
N TRP A 497 -8.81 -20.97 -16.71
CA TRP A 497 -8.72 -19.52 -16.88
C TRP A 497 -7.84 -18.86 -15.82
N ILE A 498 -7.87 -19.33 -14.57
CA ILE A 498 -6.96 -18.85 -13.51
C ILE A 498 -5.51 -19.16 -13.91
N GLU A 499 -5.22 -20.36 -14.42
CA GLU A 499 -3.88 -20.71 -14.90
C GLU A 499 -3.43 -19.79 -16.04
N LYS A 500 -4.31 -19.46 -17.00
CA LYS A 500 -3.98 -18.49 -18.06
C LYS A 500 -3.69 -17.11 -17.51
N ARG A 501 -4.49 -16.61 -16.56
CA ARG A 501 -4.25 -15.33 -15.87
C ARG A 501 -2.89 -15.31 -15.19
N ARG A 502 -2.58 -16.37 -14.44
CA ARG A 502 -1.30 -16.53 -13.74
C ARG A 502 -0.12 -16.70 -14.70
N ALA A 503 -0.35 -17.24 -15.89
CA ALA A 503 0.62 -17.29 -16.98
C ALA A 503 0.74 -15.96 -17.77
N GLY A 504 0.15 -14.86 -17.25
CA GLY A 504 0.29 -13.51 -17.81
C GLY A 504 -0.72 -13.16 -18.90
N TRP A 505 -1.77 -13.96 -19.12
CA TRP A 505 -2.81 -13.60 -20.10
C TRP A 505 -3.62 -12.39 -19.59
N SER A 506 -3.72 -11.36 -20.43
CA SER A 506 -4.59 -10.21 -20.18
C SER A 506 -6.07 -10.63 -20.18
N ILE A 507 -6.92 -9.77 -19.60
CA ILE A 507 -8.36 -10.05 -19.57
C ILE A 507 -8.95 -9.94 -20.98
N ASP A 508 -8.42 -9.02 -21.80
CA ASP A 508 -8.72 -8.89 -23.23
C ASP A 508 -8.51 -10.18 -24.00
N ARG A 509 -7.41 -10.89 -23.71
CA ARG A 509 -7.12 -12.16 -24.38
C ARG A 509 -8.13 -13.23 -24.00
N ILE A 510 -8.48 -13.35 -22.73
CA ILE A 510 -9.50 -14.31 -22.27
C ILE A 510 -10.88 -13.95 -22.83
N SER A 511 -11.23 -12.66 -22.81
CA SER A 511 -12.44 -12.13 -23.42
C SER A 511 -12.52 -12.44 -24.92
N THR A 512 -11.40 -12.41 -25.64
CA THR A 512 -11.31 -12.81 -27.04
C THR A 512 -11.64 -14.29 -27.22
N GLU A 513 -11.09 -15.18 -26.38
CA GLU A 513 -11.42 -16.61 -26.41
C GLU A 513 -12.89 -16.87 -26.07
N PHE A 514 -13.44 -16.16 -25.08
CA PHE A 514 -14.86 -16.27 -24.72
C PHE A 514 -15.78 -15.78 -25.83
N ALA A 515 -15.41 -14.70 -26.53
CA ALA A 515 -16.17 -14.20 -27.68
C ALA A 515 -16.13 -15.19 -28.86
N ALA A 516 -15.06 -15.97 -29.00
CA ALA A 516 -14.94 -17.01 -29.99
C ALA A 516 -15.70 -18.30 -29.62
N ALA A 517 -16.08 -18.49 -28.35
CA ALA A 517 -16.74 -19.69 -27.87
C ALA A 517 -18.10 -19.93 -28.57
N PRO A 518 -18.46 -21.19 -28.90
CA PRO A 518 -19.71 -21.50 -29.57
C PRO A 518 -20.94 -20.98 -28.83
N GLU A 519 -20.95 -21.02 -27.49
CA GLU A 519 -22.07 -20.55 -26.69
C GLU A 519 -22.33 -19.04 -26.88
N PHE A 520 -21.27 -18.23 -26.84
CA PHE A 520 -21.38 -16.79 -27.06
C PHE A 520 -21.78 -16.47 -28.50
N ARG A 521 -21.17 -17.16 -29.48
CA ARG A 521 -21.50 -16.99 -30.90
C ARG A 521 -22.95 -17.36 -31.22
N ASN A 522 -23.47 -18.43 -30.61
CA ASN A 522 -24.86 -18.84 -30.81
C ASN A 522 -25.84 -17.87 -30.18
N ARG A 523 -25.50 -17.29 -29.01
CA ARG A 523 -26.37 -16.33 -28.29
C ARG A 523 -26.35 -14.93 -28.90
N TYR A 524 -25.17 -14.45 -29.31
CA TYR A 524 -24.95 -13.05 -29.66
C TYR A 524 -24.46 -12.82 -31.09
N GLY A 525 -23.95 -13.85 -31.78
CA GLY A 525 -23.17 -13.68 -33.01
C GLY A 525 -23.96 -13.17 -34.22
N SER A 526 -25.26 -13.45 -34.31
CA SER A 526 -26.12 -12.99 -35.41
C SER A 526 -26.83 -11.65 -35.13
N LEU A 527 -26.72 -11.12 -33.91
CA LEU A 527 -27.38 -9.88 -33.52
C LEU A 527 -26.70 -8.68 -34.18
N SER A 528 -27.48 -7.66 -34.53
CA SER A 528 -26.95 -6.32 -34.79
C SER A 528 -26.32 -5.73 -33.52
N ASP A 529 -25.51 -4.68 -33.65
CA ASP A 529 -24.87 -4.06 -32.48
C ASP A 529 -25.89 -3.48 -31.49
N GLY A 530 -26.99 -2.90 -31.98
CA GLY A 530 -28.08 -2.44 -31.13
C GLY A 530 -28.75 -3.58 -30.35
N GLU A 531 -29.09 -4.68 -31.02
CA GLU A 531 -29.69 -5.86 -30.37
C GLU A 531 -28.73 -6.54 -29.39
N PHE A 532 -27.44 -6.56 -29.72
CA PHE A 532 -26.39 -7.06 -28.85
C PHE A 532 -26.31 -6.24 -27.56
N VAL A 533 -26.24 -4.91 -27.67
CA VAL A 533 -26.24 -4.01 -26.50
C VAL A 533 -27.48 -4.23 -25.64
N ASP A 534 -28.66 -4.24 -26.24
CA ASP A 534 -29.92 -4.43 -25.52
C ASP A 534 -29.98 -5.79 -24.79
N LEU A 535 -29.43 -6.84 -25.39
CA LEU A 535 -29.41 -8.17 -24.77
C LEU A 535 -28.33 -8.30 -23.68
N VAL A 536 -27.16 -7.69 -23.85
CA VAL A 536 -26.10 -7.67 -22.82
C VAL A 536 -26.56 -6.94 -21.57
N TYR A 537 -27.21 -5.77 -21.69
CA TYR A 537 -27.77 -5.06 -20.54
C TYR A 537 -28.74 -5.94 -19.74
N ARG A 538 -29.65 -6.65 -20.42
CA ARG A 538 -30.62 -7.54 -19.75
C ARG A 538 -29.97 -8.75 -19.12
N ASN A 539 -29.03 -9.38 -19.80
CA ASN A 539 -28.42 -10.61 -19.32
C ASN A 539 -27.37 -10.38 -18.22
N VAL A 540 -26.67 -9.24 -18.28
CA VAL A 540 -25.53 -8.95 -17.39
C VAL A 540 -25.94 -8.01 -16.26
N LEU A 541 -26.72 -6.96 -16.53
CA LEU A 541 -27.10 -5.96 -15.52
C LEU A 541 -28.55 -6.12 -15.04
N ASP A 542 -29.28 -7.11 -15.54
CA ASP A 542 -30.71 -7.36 -15.22
C ASP A 542 -31.62 -6.13 -15.42
N ARG A 543 -31.30 -5.29 -16.40
CA ARG A 543 -32.09 -4.11 -16.75
C ARG A 543 -32.01 -3.78 -18.22
N SER A 544 -32.92 -2.92 -18.69
CA SER A 544 -32.79 -2.33 -20.03
C SER A 544 -31.78 -1.17 -20.01
N PRO A 545 -31.08 -0.91 -21.12
CA PRO A 545 -30.25 0.28 -21.21
C PRO A 545 -31.10 1.55 -21.20
N ASP A 546 -30.60 2.60 -20.58
CA ASP A 546 -31.10 3.95 -20.84
C ASP A 546 -30.64 4.44 -22.22
N GLN A 547 -31.25 5.52 -22.70
CA GLN A 547 -30.98 6.06 -24.04
C GLN A 547 -29.50 6.45 -24.25
N LYS A 548 -28.84 7.00 -23.23
CA LYS A 548 -27.45 7.46 -23.32
C LYS A 548 -26.49 6.27 -23.30
N GLY A 549 -26.67 5.34 -22.37
CA GLY A 549 -25.86 4.12 -22.27
C GLY A 549 -25.95 3.28 -23.55
N ARG A 550 -27.16 3.12 -24.10
CA ARG A 550 -27.35 2.43 -25.38
C ARG A 550 -26.62 3.14 -26.52
N ALA A 551 -26.77 4.46 -26.63
CA ALA A 551 -26.15 5.25 -27.70
C ALA A 551 -24.62 5.21 -27.62
N HIS A 552 -24.05 5.28 -26.41
CA HIS A 552 -22.62 5.15 -26.19
C HIS A 552 -22.09 3.83 -26.71
N TRP A 553 -22.60 2.69 -26.24
CA TRP A 553 -22.08 1.38 -26.63
C TRP A 553 -22.29 1.05 -28.11
N VAL A 554 -23.42 1.45 -28.69
CA VAL A 554 -23.64 1.29 -30.14
C VAL A 554 -22.64 2.14 -30.93
N GLY A 555 -22.33 3.36 -30.48
CA GLY A 555 -21.32 4.22 -31.07
C GLY A 555 -19.92 3.62 -31.00
N GLU A 556 -19.53 3.09 -29.84
CA GLU A 556 -18.24 2.40 -29.65
C GLU A 556 -18.10 1.20 -30.59
N LEU A 557 -19.13 0.33 -30.66
CA LEU A 557 -19.11 -0.83 -31.56
C LEU A 557 -18.98 -0.41 -33.03
N ALA A 558 -19.71 0.63 -33.45
CA ALA A 558 -19.61 1.19 -34.80
C ALA A 558 -18.23 1.80 -35.08
N GLY A 559 -17.55 2.33 -34.06
CA GLY A 559 -16.17 2.83 -34.10
C GLY A 559 -15.09 1.74 -34.10
N GLY A 560 -15.48 0.46 -34.07
CA GLY A 560 -14.55 -0.68 -34.07
C GLY A 560 -14.18 -1.20 -32.68
N TYR A 561 -14.84 -0.73 -31.61
CA TYR A 561 -14.73 -1.32 -30.29
C TYR A 561 -15.29 -2.75 -30.36
N GLY A 562 -14.44 -3.76 -30.17
CA GLY A 562 -14.87 -5.16 -30.31
C GLY A 562 -15.88 -5.56 -29.23
N ARG A 563 -16.85 -6.42 -29.57
CA ARG A 563 -17.85 -6.97 -28.62
C ARG A 563 -17.21 -7.58 -27.37
N GLY A 564 -16.02 -8.17 -27.50
CA GLY A 564 -15.28 -8.68 -26.34
C GLY A 564 -14.85 -7.60 -25.35
N LYS A 565 -14.31 -6.48 -25.84
CA LYS A 565 -13.94 -5.33 -25.00
C LYS A 565 -15.17 -4.71 -24.32
N MET A 566 -16.30 -4.66 -25.01
CA MET A 566 -17.56 -4.24 -24.40
C MET A 566 -17.95 -5.17 -23.24
N MET A 567 -17.88 -6.50 -23.43
CA MET A 567 -18.18 -7.44 -22.34
C MET A 567 -17.28 -7.27 -21.12
N ILE A 568 -16.00 -6.89 -21.29
CA ILE A 568 -15.12 -6.51 -20.18
C ILE A 568 -15.63 -5.25 -19.49
N GLY A 569 -16.01 -4.23 -20.26
CA GLY A 569 -16.59 -2.98 -19.72
C GLY A 569 -17.84 -3.22 -18.88
N PHE A 570 -18.68 -4.18 -19.26
CA PHE A 570 -19.83 -4.60 -18.43
C PHE A 570 -19.40 -5.40 -17.20
N SER A 571 -18.56 -6.42 -17.37
CA SER A 571 -18.16 -7.31 -16.26
C SER A 571 -17.34 -6.59 -15.18
N GLU A 572 -16.64 -5.52 -15.55
CA GLU A 572 -15.83 -4.71 -14.63
C GLU A 572 -16.43 -3.32 -14.35
N SER A 573 -17.69 -3.10 -14.76
CA SER A 573 -18.42 -1.91 -14.32
C SER A 573 -18.65 -1.95 -12.82
N PRO A 574 -18.66 -0.80 -12.11
CA PRO A 574 -18.98 -0.76 -10.69
C PRO A 574 -20.31 -1.46 -10.37
N GLU A 575 -21.33 -1.25 -11.21
CA GLU A 575 -22.65 -1.88 -11.06
C GLU A 575 -22.57 -3.42 -11.10
N TYR A 576 -21.88 -4.02 -12.06
CA TYR A 576 -21.79 -5.48 -12.13
C TYR A 576 -20.90 -6.06 -11.04
N ILE A 577 -19.80 -5.38 -10.68
CA ILE A 577 -18.94 -5.80 -9.57
C ILE A 577 -19.74 -5.85 -8.28
N ASP A 578 -20.54 -4.82 -7.99
CA ASP A 578 -21.36 -4.75 -6.78
C ASP A 578 -22.47 -5.80 -6.81
N ASN A 579 -23.20 -5.91 -7.92
CA ASN A 579 -24.32 -6.86 -8.07
C ASN A 579 -23.86 -8.33 -7.97
N THR A 580 -22.62 -8.63 -8.35
CA THR A 580 -22.08 -10.00 -8.34
C THR A 580 -21.14 -10.29 -7.18
N ALA A 581 -20.82 -9.30 -6.33
CA ALA A 581 -19.79 -9.41 -5.29
C ALA A 581 -19.96 -10.67 -4.43
N GLY A 582 -21.17 -10.91 -3.92
CA GLY A 582 -21.45 -12.06 -3.08
C GLY A 582 -21.38 -13.40 -3.81
N GLY A 583 -21.91 -13.46 -5.04
CA GLY A 583 -21.82 -14.66 -5.89
C GLY A 583 -20.39 -15.03 -6.22
N VAL A 584 -19.56 -14.04 -6.56
CA VAL A 584 -18.14 -14.22 -6.88
C VAL A 584 -17.37 -14.69 -5.65
N SER A 585 -17.63 -14.12 -4.46
CA SER A 585 -17.00 -14.58 -3.21
C SER A 585 -17.37 -16.03 -2.89
N VAL A 586 -18.64 -16.42 -3.05
CA VAL A 586 -19.10 -17.81 -2.83
C VAL A 586 -18.42 -18.79 -3.78
N VAL A 587 -18.36 -18.47 -5.08
CA VAL A 587 -17.69 -19.33 -6.08
C VAL A 587 -16.20 -19.46 -5.75
N ALA A 588 -15.50 -18.34 -5.53
CA ALA A 588 -14.07 -18.34 -5.29
C ALA A 588 -13.68 -19.10 -4.00
N LEU A 589 -14.43 -18.91 -2.91
CA LEU A 589 -14.18 -19.61 -1.66
C LEU A 589 -14.51 -21.11 -1.76
N TYR A 590 -15.64 -21.48 -2.36
CA TYR A 590 -16.01 -22.89 -2.48
C TYR A 590 -15.07 -23.63 -3.43
N ASP A 591 -14.81 -23.07 -4.62
CA ASP A 591 -13.92 -23.70 -5.60
C ASP A 591 -12.51 -23.85 -5.05
N GLY A 592 -11.99 -22.83 -4.38
CA GLY A 592 -10.67 -22.90 -3.78
C GLY A 592 -10.59 -23.86 -2.60
N MET A 593 -11.53 -23.76 -1.65
CA MET A 593 -11.50 -24.58 -0.43
C MET A 593 -11.99 -26.00 -0.65
N VAL A 594 -12.94 -26.27 -1.53
CA VAL A 594 -13.49 -27.63 -1.73
C VAL A 594 -12.89 -28.30 -2.97
N ASN A 595 -12.23 -27.53 -3.85
CA ASN A 595 -11.66 -28.01 -5.11
C ASN A 595 -12.72 -28.67 -6.01
N ALA A 596 -13.88 -28.02 -6.08
CA ALA A 596 -15.06 -28.45 -6.83
C ALA A 596 -15.96 -27.27 -7.16
N SER A 597 -16.81 -27.39 -8.18
CA SER A 597 -17.81 -26.37 -8.49
C SER A 597 -18.83 -26.24 -7.36
N VAL A 598 -19.23 -25.01 -7.02
CA VAL A 598 -20.25 -24.77 -5.99
C VAL A 598 -21.61 -25.38 -6.40
N PRO A 599 -22.23 -26.22 -5.55
CA PRO A 599 -23.58 -26.72 -5.80
C PRO A 599 -24.59 -25.58 -5.81
N ALA A 600 -25.58 -25.63 -6.72
CA ALA A 600 -26.62 -24.60 -6.84
C ALA A 600 -27.32 -24.31 -5.51
N GLY A 601 -27.74 -25.34 -4.76
CA GLY A 601 -28.38 -25.15 -3.45
C GLY A 601 -27.50 -24.46 -2.41
N THR A 602 -26.18 -24.62 -2.48
CA THR A 602 -25.23 -23.89 -1.61
C THR A 602 -25.10 -22.44 -2.05
N TYR A 603 -25.02 -22.18 -3.35
CA TYR A 603 -24.97 -20.84 -3.92
C TYR A 603 -26.25 -20.04 -3.59
N ASP A 604 -27.41 -20.61 -3.87
CA ASP A 604 -28.74 -20.02 -3.64
C ASP A 604 -29.02 -19.77 -2.14
N TYR A 605 -28.36 -20.53 -1.26
CA TYR A 605 -28.44 -20.31 0.18
C TYR A 605 -27.58 -19.13 0.66
N LEU A 606 -26.36 -18.98 0.15
CA LEU A 606 -25.37 -18.03 0.67
C LEU A 606 -25.47 -16.64 0.03
N VAL A 607 -25.72 -16.55 -1.27
CA VAL A 607 -25.69 -15.27 -2.00
C VAL A 607 -26.76 -14.29 -1.50
N PRO A 608 -28.05 -14.69 -1.32
CA PRO A 608 -29.05 -13.78 -0.76
C PRO A 608 -28.70 -13.32 0.66
N ARG A 609 -28.09 -14.19 1.47
CA ARG A 609 -27.69 -13.84 2.84
C ARG A 609 -26.56 -12.81 2.88
N LEU A 610 -25.63 -12.86 1.92
CA LEU A 610 -24.61 -11.82 1.74
C LEU A 610 -25.26 -10.49 1.34
N ALA A 611 -26.17 -10.51 0.37
CA ALA A 611 -26.88 -9.31 -0.09
C ALA A 611 -27.73 -8.66 1.01
N GLU A 612 -28.32 -9.46 1.91
CA GLU A 612 -29.10 -8.99 3.05
C GLU A 612 -28.25 -8.63 4.28
N GLY A 613 -26.92 -8.75 4.21
CA GLY A 613 -26.02 -8.53 5.34
C GLY A 613 -26.18 -9.54 6.50
N LYS A 614 -26.86 -10.67 6.27
CA LYS A 614 -27.06 -11.76 7.26
C LYS A 614 -25.81 -12.61 7.44
N THR A 615 -24.84 -12.48 6.54
CA THR A 615 -23.48 -13.02 6.63
C THR A 615 -22.55 -12.09 5.86
N ASP A 616 -21.26 -12.22 6.12
CA ASP A 616 -20.18 -11.63 5.33
C ASP A 616 -19.31 -12.75 4.72
N ASP A 617 -18.28 -12.37 3.97
CA ASP A 617 -17.34 -13.32 3.36
C ASP A 617 -16.59 -14.16 4.41
N SER A 618 -16.35 -13.61 5.61
CA SER A 618 -15.80 -14.38 6.74
C SER A 618 -16.78 -15.45 7.22
N GLY A 619 -18.07 -15.15 7.26
CA GLY A 619 -19.13 -16.11 7.57
C GLY A 619 -19.24 -17.20 6.50
N VAL A 620 -19.05 -16.87 5.22
CA VAL A 620 -18.99 -17.85 4.12
C VAL A 620 -17.76 -18.75 4.22
N ALA A 621 -16.58 -18.17 4.46
CA ALA A 621 -15.36 -18.94 4.70
C ALA A 621 -15.54 -19.90 5.89
N ARG A 622 -16.09 -19.41 7.01
CA ARG A 622 -16.44 -20.25 8.18
C ARG A 622 -17.43 -21.37 7.81
N PHE A 623 -18.43 -21.06 6.99
CA PHE A 623 -19.42 -22.05 6.55
C PHE A 623 -18.75 -23.20 5.80
N PHE A 624 -17.83 -22.90 4.87
CA PHE A 624 -17.09 -23.92 4.12
C PHE A 624 -16.01 -24.63 4.95
N MET A 625 -15.35 -23.91 5.87
CA MET A 625 -14.38 -24.51 6.80
C MET A 625 -14.96 -25.68 7.59
N ASN A 626 -16.27 -25.66 7.85
CA ASN A 626 -16.97 -26.68 8.65
C ASN A 626 -17.64 -27.78 7.79
N LYS A 627 -17.44 -27.78 6.48
CA LYS A 627 -18.05 -28.76 5.59
C LYS A 627 -17.28 -30.09 5.59
N PRO A 628 -17.94 -31.25 5.68
CA PRO A 628 -17.28 -32.56 5.59
C PRO A 628 -16.44 -32.72 4.32
N GLU A 629 -16.93 -32.19 3.22
CA GLU A 629 -16.25 -32.16 1.91
C GLU A 629 -14.95 -31.34 1.90
N TYR A 630 -14.83 -30.29 2.73
CA TYR A 630 -13.54 -29.60 2.91
C TYR A 630 -12.56 -30.44 3.71
N HIS A 631 -13.03 -31.04 4.81
CA HIS A 631 -12.22 -31.89 5.67
C HIS A 631 -11.68 -33.12 4.93
N ALA A 632 -12.52 -33.77 4.12
CA ALA A 632 -12.18 -34.95 3.35
C ALA A 632 -11.05 -34.73 2.32
N ARG A 633 -10.66 -33.48 2.02
CA ARG A 633 -9.48 -33.20 1.18
C ARG A 633 -8.15 -33.51 1.87
N PHE A 634 -8.15 -33.65 3.20
CA PHE A 634 -6.92 -33.73 4.02
C PHE A 634 -6.89 -34.92 4.99
N ASP A 635 -7.90 -35.79 4.95
CA ASP A 635 -8.02 -37.00 5.77
C ASP A 635 -7.36 -38.24 5.14
#